data_AF-A0A2W5ZM91-F1
#
_entry.id   AF-A0A2W5ZM91-F1
#
_cell.length_a   1.000
_cell.length_b   1.000
_cell.length_c   1.000
_cell.angle_alpha   90.00
_cell.angle_beta   90.00
_cell.angle_gamma   90.00
#
_symmetry.space_group_name_H-M   'P 1'
#
loop_
_entity.id
_entity.type
_entity.pdbx_description
1 polymer ?
#
loop_
_entity_poly.entity_id
_entity_poly.type
_entity_poly.pdbx_seq_one_letter_code
_entity_poly.pdbx_strand_id
1 'polypeptide(L)'
;MSTPIPLTERLLINAGGWPAMKAARDVVKAGRVTEARYEPPLLTGFVREGAKNYRSGLRIKSAADVENLCTCWESRSSGKICGHSVAVGLALLRPVSAIVLEQPKIEEAPAGPKFVPIGSEDAKPAKLHLILPPNFMSAWAKGQVMLVVEAEVGANRTLLSALPKNAAFAADESDLALIEGLRAFPAIFASGMALSSRDAFLRLLPSLQNHPRITFGKAVRVTISSVAVRPKLEIEQCANGGITVKAKPMPNTMLLWNATDAWLLQKQEFVRYGEALPAGAAH
;
A
#
# COMPACT_ATOMS: atom_id res chain seq x y z
N MET A 1 -32.88 -16.05 -21.12
CA MET A 1 -32.17 -14.83 -20.70
C MET A 1 -32.39 -14.67 -19.21
N SER A 2 -31.38 -14.89 -18.38
CA SER A 2 -31.54 -14.88 -16.92
C SER A 2 -31.72 -13.45 -16.42
N THR A 3 -32.83 -13.19 -15.74
CA THR A 3 -33.09 -11.90 -15.08
C THR A 3 -31.92 -11.55 -14.15
N PRO A 4 -31.36 -10.32 -14.20
CA PRO A 4 -30.25 -9.93 -13.35
C PRO A 4 -30.70 -9.99 -11.89
N ILE A 5 -30.01 -10.79 -11.08
CA ILE A 5 -30.36 -10.96 -9.67
C ILE A 5 -29.90 -9.74 -8.91
N PRO A 6 -30.79 -9.06 -8.17
CA PRO A 6 -30.38 -7.97 -7.32
C PRO A 6 -29.49 -8.52 -6.20
N LEU A 7 -28.32 -7.92 -6.05
CA LEU A 7 -27.48 -8.17 -4.89
C LEU A 7 -28.28 -7.72 -3.64
N THR A 8 -28.37 -8.56 -2.62
CA THR A 8 -29.07 -8.24 -1.36
C THR A 8 -28.36 -8.88 -0.18
N GLU A 9 -28.53 -8.34 1.03
CA GLU A 9 -27.88 -8.90 2.23
C GLU A 9 -28.39 -10.33 2.48
N ARG A 10 -29.68 -10.57 2.22
CA ARG A 10 -30.30 -11.90 2.31
C ARG A 10 -29.67 -12.92 1.34
N LEU A 11 -29.38 -12.53 0.10
CA LEU A 11 -28.69 -13.38 -0.87
C LEU A 11 -27.30 -13.78 -0.35
N LEU A 12 -26.55 -12.82 0.19
CA LEU A 12 -25.21 -13.05 0.71
C LEU A 12 -25.20 -13.96 1.95
N ILE A 13 -26.16 -13.78 2.87
CA ILE A 13 -26.34 -14.66 4.04
C ILE A 13 -26.70 -16.08 3.60
N ASN A 14 -27.61 -16.23 2.64
CA ASN A 14 -28.03 -17.54 2.16
C ASN A 14 -26.89 -18.28 1.45
N ALA A 15 -26.04 -17.54 0.72
CA ALA A 15 -24.92 -18.12 -0.02
C ALA A 15 -23.73 -18.49 0.90
N GLY A 16 -23.31 -17.59 1.79
CA GLY A 16 -22.14 -17.80 2.67
C GLY A 16 -22.45 -18.41 4.04
N GLY A 17 -23.70 -18.37 4.47
CA GLY A 17 -24.09 -18.72 5.83
C GLY A 17 -23.69 -17.66 6.88
N TRP A 18 -24.19 -17.87 8.11
CA TRP A 18 -23.96 -16.96 9.23
C TRP A 18 -22.47 -16.77 9.59
N PRO A 19 -21.61 -17.81 9.61
CA PRO A 19 -20.19 -17.64 9.92
C PRO A 19 -19.47 -16.73 8.92
N ALA A 20 -19.72 -16.91 7.61
CA ALA A 20 -19.13 -16.05 6.58
C ALA A 20 -19.67 -14.63 6.66
N MET A 21 -20.96 -14.44 6.95
CA MET A 21 -21.54 -13.10 7.13
C MET A 21 -20.95 -12.37 8.34
N LYS A 22 -20.71 -13.08 9.46
CA LYS A 22 -20.07 -12.48 10.64
C LYS A 22 -18.65 -12.03 10.32
N ALA A 23 -17.84 -12.90 9.71
CA ALA A 23 -16.48 -12.56 9.29
C ALA A 23 -16.46 -11.41 8.26
N ALA A 24 -17.40 -11.41 7.32
CA ALA A 24 -17.54 -10.37 6.32
C ALA A 24 -17.83 -8.99 6.94
N ARG A 25 -18.69 -8.94 7.96
CA ARG A 25 -18.97 -7.70 8.70
C ARG A 25 -17.72 -7.16 9.38
N ASP A 26 -16.90 -8.02 9.98
CA ASP A 26 -15.63 -7.61 10.61
C ASP A 26 -14.64 -7.08 9.56
N VAL A 27 -14.58 -7.71 8.38
CA VAL A 27 -13.75 -7.27 7.24
C VAL A 27 -14.19 -5.91 6.70
N VAL A 28 -15.49 -5.71 6.50
CA VAL A 28 -16.05 -4.42 6.03
C VAL A 28 -15.87 -3.34 7.09
N LYS A 29 -16.16 -3.64 8.37
CA LYS A 29 -15.96 -2.72 9.49
C LYS A 29 -14.49 -2.28 9.62
N ALA A 30 -13.56 -3.18 9.36
CA ALA A 30 -12.13 -2.89 9.38
C ALA A 30 -11.60 -2.21 8.10
N GLY A 31 -12.47 -1.84 7.15
CA GLY A 31 -12.09 -1.14 5.92
C GLY A 31 -11.15 -1.94 5.01
N ARG A 32 -11.24 -3.28 5.05
CA ARG A 32 -10.28 -4.15 4.35
C ARG A 32 -10.70 -4.52 2.93
N VAL A 33 -11.87 -4.09 2.48
CA VAL A 33 -12.32 -4.23 1.09
C VAL A 33 -11.79 -3.03 0.31
N THR A 34 -10.84 -3.25 -0.60
CA THR A 34 -10.18 -2.16 -1.35
C THR A 34 -10.87 -1.86 -2.68
N GLU A 35 -11.63 -2.81 -3.21
CA GLU A 35 -12.43 -2.65 -4.43
C GLU A 35 -13.66 -3.55 -4.33
N ALA A 36 -14.80 -3.08 -4.84
CA ALA A 36 -16.00 -3.90 -5.03
C ALA A 36 -16.78 -3.42 -6.26
N ARG A 37 -17.18 -4.35 -7.12
CA ARG A 37 -17.93 -4.10 -8.35
C ARG A 37 -18.91 -5.24 -8.58
N TYR A 38 -20.15 -4.90 -8.91
CA TYR A 38 -21.16 -5.88 -9.31
C TYR A 38 -21.63 -5.60 -10.73
N GLU A 39 -21.19 -6.44 -11.65
CA GLU A 39 -21.62 -6.48 -13.05
C GLU A 39 -22.25 -7.86 -13.26
N PRO A 40 -23.59 -8.00 -13.07
CA PRO A 40 -24.26 -9.30 -13.09
C PRO A 40 -23.84 -10.16 -14.29
N PRO A 41 -23.49 -11.44 -14.09
CA PRO A 41 -23.62 -12.23 -12.84
C PRO A 41 -22.40 -12.14 -11.91
N LEU A 42 -21.43 -11.27 -12.18
CA LEU A 42 -20.14 -11.24 -11.51
C LEU A 42 -20.07 -10.16 -10.43
N LEU A 43 -19.85 -10.61 -9.21
CA LEU A 43 -19.40 -9.80 -8.08
C LEU A 43 -17.88 -9.95 -7.96
N THR A 44 -17.13 -8.86 -8.02
CA THR A 44 -15.66 -8.88 -7.99
C THR A 44 -15.13 -7.78 -7.06
N GLY A 45 -13.96 -8.04 -6.48
CA GLY A 45 -13.31 -7.11 -5.58
C GLY A 45 -12.00 -7.65 -5.00
N PHE A 46 -11.42 -6.86 -4.11
CA PHE A 46 -10.19 -7.21 -3.40
C PHE A 46 -10.36 -7.04 -1.91
N VAL A 47 -9.86 -8.02 -1.14
CA VAL A 47 -9.92 -8.00 0.31
C VAL A 47 -8.53 -8.23 0.90
N ARG A 48 -8.11 -7.32 1.79
CA ARG A 48 -6.85 -7.41 2.52
C ARG A 48 -7.02 -8.24 3.78
N GLU A 49 -6.15 -9.21 4.00
CA GLU A 49 -6.05 -9.96 5.24
C GLU A 49 -4.57 -10.19 5.59
N GLY A 50 -4.15 -9.64 6.73
CA GLY A 50 -2.73 -9.54 7.07
C GLY A 50 -1.95 -8.78 5.98
N ALA A 51 -0.90 -9.41 5.45
CA ALA A 51 -0.07 -8.87 4.37
C ALA A 51 -0.52 -9.31 2.96
N LYS A 52 -1.60 -10.10 2.83
CA LYS A 52 -2.08 -10.64 1.56
C LYS A 52 -3.32 -9.89 1.08
N ASN A 53 -3.39 -9.64 -0.22
CA ASN A 53 -4.61 -9.20 -0.90
C ASN A 53 -5.20 -10.38 -1.66
N TYR A 54 -6.42 -10.78 -1.31
CA TYR A 54 -7.16 -11.82 -2.00
C TYR A 54 -8.03 -11.18 -3.08
N ARG A 55 -8.00 -11.76 -4.28
CA ARG A 55 -9.04 -11.52 -5.27
C ARG A 55 -10.28 -12.25 -4.74
N SER A 56 -11.37 -11.53 -4.56
CA SER A 56 -12.58 -12.02 -3.90
C SER A 56 -13.80 -11.68 -4.75
N GLY A 57 -14.82 -12.52 -4.66
CA GLY A 57 -15.97 -12.35 -5.55
C GLY A 57 -16.83 -13.59 -5.64
N LEU A 58 -17.98 -13.42 -6.29
CA LEU A 58 -18.97 -14.45 -6.52
C LEU A 58 -19.41 -14.41 -7.98
N ARG A 59 -19.71 -15.58 -8.55
CA ARG A 59 -20.54 -15.67 -9.75
C ARG A 59 -21.94 -16.08 -9.32
N ILE A 60 -22.90 -15.17 -9.42
CA ILE A 60 -24.29 -15.34 -8.97
C ILE A 60 -25.15 -15.65 -10.20
N LYS A 61 -25.39 -16.94 -10.47
CA LYS A 61 -26.25 -17.37 -11.57
C LYS A 61 -27.71 -17.43 -11.14
N SER A 62 -27.96 -17.92 -9.93
CA SER A 62 -29.27 -17.93 -9.28
C SER A 62 -29.16 -17.68 -7.77
N ALA A 63 -30.28 -17.48 -7.06
CA ALA A 63 -30.24 -17.37 -5.60
C ALA A 63 -29.77 -18.67 -4.90
N ALA A 64 -29.85 -19.81 -5.60
CA ALA A 64 -29.39 -21.11 -5.14
C ALA A 64 -28.09 -21.58 -5.82
N ASP A 65 -27.62 -20.87 -6.85
CA ASP A 65 -26.44 -21.21 -7.65
C ASP A 65 -25.47 -20.03 -7.64
N VAL A 66 -24.56 -20.09 -6.67
CA VAL A 66 -23.55 -19.06 -6.40
C VAL A 66 -22.19 -19.74 -6.29
N GLU A 67 -21.27 -19.39 -7.18
CA GLU A 67 -19.90 -19.91 -7.17
C GLU A 67 -18.97 -18.91 -6.46
N ASN A 68 -18.09 -19.42 -5.60
CA ASN A 68 -17.06 -18.59 -4.99
C ASN A 68 -15.86 -18.42 -5.94
N LEU A 69 -15.42 -17.18 -6.15
CA LEU A 69 -14.26 -16.82 -6.97
C LEU A 69 -13.06 -16.35 -6.12
N CYS A 70 -13.13 -16.51 -4.79
CA CYS A 70 -12.06 -16.07 -3.91
C CYS A 70 -10.80 -16.91 -4.03
N THR A 71 -9.63 -16.28 -3.96
CA THR A 71 -8.32 -16.94 -3.95
C THR A 71 -7.85 -17.34 -2.54
N CYS A 72 -8.64 -17.12 -1.50
CA CYS A 72 -8.30 -17.53 -0.13
C CYS A 72 -8.30 -19.06 0.02
N TRP A 73 -7.59 -19.53 1.04
CA TRP A 73 -7.44 -20.96 1.29
C TRP A 73 -8.78 -21.67 1.46
N GLU A 74 -9.72 -21.11 2.24
CA GLU A 74 -11.04 -21.71 2.48
C GLU A 74 -11.84 -21.94 1.18
N SER A 75 -11.81 -20.97 0.26
CA SER A 75 -12.44 -21.08 -1.06
C SER A 75 -11.75 -22.14 -1.91
N ARG A 76 -10.40 -22.17 -1.92
CA ARG A 76 -9.63 -23.11 -2.74
C ARG A 76 -9.66 -24.54 -2.22
N SER A 77 -9.73 -24.73 -0.91
CA SER A 77 -9.68 -26.05 -0.26
C SER A 77 -11.05 -26.71 -0.18
N SER A 78 -12.11 -25.92 0.02
CA SER A 78 -13.45 -26.46 0.28
C SER A 78 -14.53 -25.99 -0.69
N GLY A 79 -14.23 -25.06 -1.60
CA GLY A 79 -15.21 -24.47 -2.52
C GLY A 79 -16.28 -23.62 -1.83
N LYS A 80 -16.26 -23.51 -0.50
CA LYS A 80 -17.25 -22.78 0.28
C LYS A 80 -17.16 -21.28 0.05
N ILE A 81 -18.30 -20.61 0.15
CA ILE A 81 -18.37 -19.15 0.12
C ILE A 81 -17.78 -18.60 1.42
N CYS A 82 -16.65 -17.92 1.30
CA CYS A 82 -15.88 -17.40 2.42
C CYS A 82 -16.31 -15.98 2.80
N GLY A 83 -15.89 -15.54 3.99
CA GLY A 83 -16.15 -14.18 4.48
C GLY A 83 -15.63 -13.08 3.54
N HIS A 84 -14.54 -13.33 2.79
CA HIS A 84 -14.00 -12.35 1.85
C HIS A 84 -14.95 -12.02 0.69
N SER A 85 -15.52 -13.03 0.04
CA SER A 85 -16.45 -12.81 -1.07
C SER A 85 -17.78 -12.20 -0.62
N VAL A 86 -18.24 -12.58 0.58
CA VAL A 86 -19.40 -11.95 1.20
C VAL A 86 -19.13 -10.48 1.56
N ALA A 87 -17.91 -10.15 2.00
CA ALA A 87 -17.51 -8.78 2.33
C ALA A 87 -17.55 -7.85 1.11
N VAL A 88 -17.10 -8.31 -0.06
CA VAL A 88 -17.20 -7.55 -1.31
C VAL A 88 -18.65 -7.19 -1.64
N GLY A 89 -19.57 -8.16 -1.49
CA GLY A 89 -20.99 -7.91 -1.72
C GLY A 89 -21.61 -6.98 -0.69
N LEU A 90 -21.24 -7.15 0.58
CA LEU A 90 -21.74 -6.32 1.68
C LEU A 90 -21.26 -4.87 1.55
N ALA A 91 -20.04 -4.64 1.07
CA ALA A 91 -19.49 -3.31 0.81
C ALA A 91 -20.22 -2.55 -0.31
N LEU A 92 -20.87 -3.25 -1.26
CA LEU A 92 -21.70 -2.62 -2.29
C LEU A 92 -23.12 -2.31 -1.81
N LEU A 93 -23.68 -3.16 -0.93
CA LEU A 93 -25.05 -2.98 -0.41
C LEU A 93 -25.15 -1.95 0.70
N ARG A 94 -24.06 -1.83 1.45
CA ARG A 94 -23.81 -0.71 2.33
C ARG A 94 -22.71 0.08 1.65
N PRO A 95 -23.02 0.85 0.59
CA PRO A 95 -22.07 1.87 0.19
C PRO A 95 -21.82 2.64 1.49
N VAL A 96 -20.58 2.66 1.93
CA VAL A 96 -20.18 3.56 3.00
C VAL A 96 -20.77 4.89 2.59
N SER A 97 -21.76 5.38 3.35
CA SER A 97 -22.54 6.57 3.02
C SER A 97 -21.59 7.57 2.43
N ALA A 98 -21.93 8.07 1.23
CA ALA A 98 -21.16 9.02 0.45
C ALA A 98 -20.24 9.82 1.37
N ILE A 99 -18.97 9.40 1.39
CA ILE A 99 -17.92 10.19 2.01
C ILE A 99 -17.76 11.35 1.02
N VAL A 100 -18.65 12.34 1.12
CA VAL A 100 -18.17 13.72 1.28
C VAL A 100 -17.00 13.57 2.23
N LEU A 101 -15.83 14.05 1.81
CA LEU A 101 -14.56 14.05 2.51
C LEU A 101 -14.69 14.51 3.98
N GLU A 102 -15.37 13.74 4.81
CA GLU A 102 -15.24 13.71 6.24
C GLU A 102 -14.15 12.69 6.43
N GLN A 103 -12.96 13.29 6.48
CA GLN A 103 -11.74 12.73 7.01
C GLN A 103 -12.11 11.68 8.06
N PRO A 104 -11.53 10.47 8.00
CA PRO A 104 -11.67 9.55 9.12
C PRO A 104 -11.35 10.35 10.38
N LYS A 105 -12.25 10.32 11.37
CA LYS A 105 -11.87 10.68 12.73
C LYS A 105 -10.74 9.72 13.08
N ILE A 106 -9.53 10.20 12.82
CA ILE A 106 -8.28 9.59 13.23
C ILE A 106 -8.53 9.33 14.71
N GLU A 107 -8.58 8.06 15.12
CA GLU A 107 -8.14 7.75 16.47
C GLU A 107 -6.72 8.29 16.50
N GLU A 108 -6.59 9.50 17.06
CA GLU A 108 -5.40 10.33 17.02
C GLU A 108 -4.22 9.42 17.34
N ALA A 109 -3.42 9.11 16.32
CA ALA A 109 -2.03 8.80 16.56
C ALA A 109 -1.54 9.91 17.50
N PRO A 110 -0.99 9.55 18.68
CA PRO A 110 -0.90 10.44 19.83
C PRO A 110 -0.41 11.81 19.38
N ALA A 111 -1.27 12.83 19.46
CA ALA A 111 -1.13 14.18 18.91
C ALA A 111 0.32 14.49 18.50
N GLY A 112 0.68 14.15 17.27
CA GLY A 112 1.99 14.48 16.72
C GLY A 112 2.09 15.98 16.45
N PRO A 113 3.30 16.54 16.27
CA PRO A 113 3.47 17.90 15.79
C PRO A 113 2.64 18.12 14.50
N LYS A 114 1.89 19.23 14.44
CA LYS A 114 1.08 19.56 13.26
C LYS A 114 1.96 20.21 12.21
N PHE A 115 1.84 19.77 10.96
CA PHE A 115 2.53 20.37 9.83
C PHE A 115 1.53 20.98 8.87
N VAL A 116 1.83 22.18 8.41
CA VAL A 116 0.98 23.00 7.54
C VAL A 116 1.82 23.57 6.40
N PRO A 117 1.20 23.97 5.27
CA PRO A 117 1.94 24.62 4.18
C PRO A 117 2.63 25.92 4.63
N ILE A 118 3.77 26.21 4.01
CA ILE A 118 4.46 27.51 4.17
C ILE A 118 3.49 28.64 3.82
N GLY A 119 3.46 29.68 4.66
CA GLY A 119 2.53 30.81 4.53
C GLY A 119 1.30 30.73 5.45
N SER A 120 1.13 29.63 6.19
CA SER A 120 0.12 29.54 7.26
C SER A 120 0.52 30.40 8.47
N GLU A 121 -0.45 31.10 9.05
CA GLU A 121 -0.22 31.94 10.25
C GLU A 121 0.24 31.08 11.45
N ASP A 122 1.11 31.66 12.30
CA ASP A 122 1.64 31.07 13.53
C ASP A 122 2.45 29.75 13.41
N ALA A 123 2.90 29.38 12.21
CA ALA A 123 3.70 28.17 11.98
C ALA A 123 5.20 28.46 11.79
N LYS A 124 6.05 27.83 12.61
CA LYS A 124 7.51 27.95 12.46
C LYS A 124 8.01 27.09 11.30
N PRO A 125 8.86 27.59 10.38
CA PRO A 125 9.42 26.77 9.32
C PRO A 125 10.20 25.58 9.89
N ALA A 126 9.86 24.38 9.41
CA ALA A 126 10.53 23.14 9.71
C ALA A 126 10.96 22.47 8.41
N LYS A 127 12.11 21.79 8.44
CA LYS A 127 12.57 20.92 7.36
C LYS A 127 12.69 19.50 7.87
N LEU A 128 12.18 18.53 7.12
CA LEU A 128 12.26 17.13 7.52
C LEU A 128 13.40 16.42 6.81
N HIS A 129 14.06 15.54 7.55
CA HIS A 129 15.17 14.70 7.09
C HIS A 129 14.83 13.24 7.35
N LEU A 130 14.77 12.43 6.29
CA LEU A 130 14.59 10.98 6.38
C LEU A 130 15.94 10.29 6.25
N ILE A 131 16.32 9.56 7.29
CA ILE A 131 17.57 8.82 7.37
C ILE A 131 17.27 7.32 7.21
N LEU A 132 17.85 6.75 6.17
CA LEU A 132 17.89 5.32 5.87
C LEU A 132 19.14 4.68 6.50
N PRO A 133 19.16 3.35 6.67
CA PRO A 133 20.32 2.67 7.25
C PRO A 133 21.57 2.86 6.37
N PRO A 134 22.75 3.16 6.95
CA PRO A 134 23.99 3.30 6.18
C PRO A 134 24.39 1.99 5.50
N ASN A 135 23.99 0.86 6.07
CA ASN A 135 24.15 -0.49 5.53
C ASN A 135 22.84 -1.01 4.89
N PHE A 136 22.19 -0.17 4.08
CA PHE A 136 20.87 -0.44 3.50
C PHE A 136 20.74 -1.83 2.88
N MET A 137 21.74 -2.29 2.12
CA MET A 137 21.71 -3.62 1.48
C MET A 137 21.57 -4.77 2.49
N SER A 138 22.27 -4.68 3.63
CA SER A 138 22.17 -5.70 4.69
C SER A 138 20.83 -5.64 5.41
N ALA A 139 20.35 -4.42 5.72
CA ALA A 139 19.04 -4.21 6.32
C ALA A 139 17.91 -4.74 5.41
N TRP A 140 18.00 -4.44 4.11
CA TRP A 140 17.12 -4.98 3.09
C TRP A 140 17.17 -6.50 3.09
N ALA A 141 18.34 -7.13 3.02
CA ALA A 141 18.49 -8.59 3.05
C ALA A 141 17.83 -9.25 4.28
N LYS A 142 17.89 -8.61 5.45
CA LYS A 142 17.23 -9.05 6.70
C LYS A 142 15.71 -8.81 6.74
N GLY A 143 15.17 -8.10 5.76
CA GLY A 143 13.72 -7.84 5.63
C GLY A 143 13.22 -6.68 6.48
N GLN A 144 14.12 -5.95 7.13
CA GLN A 144 13.80 -4.90 8.10
C GLN A 144 14.65 -3.64 7.81
N VAL A 145 13.98 -2.55 7.44
CA VAL A 145 14.60 -1.27 7.12
C VAL A 145 14.29 -0.30 8.25
N MET A 146 15.32 0.15 8.99
CA MET A 146 15.15 1.19 10.01
C MET A 146 14.97 2.55 9.35
N LEU A 147 13.89 3.24 9.66
CA LEU A 147 13.63 4.62 9.26
C LEU A 147 13.82 5.53 10.46
N VAL A 148 14.55 6.63 10.28
CA VAL A 148 14.73 7.66 11.31
C VAL A 148 14.34 9.00 10.70
N VAL A 149 13.52 9.78 11.40
CA VAL A 149 13.06 11.09 10.94
C VAL A 149 13.50 12.16 11.92
N GLU A 150 14.26 13.11 11.42
CA GLU A 150 14.68 14.30 12.15
C GLU A 150 13.97 15.53 11.57
N ALA A 151 13.68 16.49 12.42
CA ALA A 151 13.14 17.80 12.07
C ALA A 151 14.16 18.88 12.41
N GLU A 152 14.35 19.81 11.48
CA GLU A 152 15.18 21.01 11.64
C GLU A 152 14.27 22.23 11.76
N VAL A 153 14.29 22.90 12.92
CA VAL A 153 13.53 24.14 13.18
C VAL A 153 14.52 25.22 13.62
N GLY A 154 14.68 26.26 12.79
CA GLY A 154 15.74 27.25 12.97
C GLY A 154 17.13 26.59 12.88
N ALA A 155 17.94 26.72 13.93
CA ALA A 155 19.27 26.09 14.02
C ALA A 155 19.26 24.70 14.68
N ASN A 156 18.12 24.27 15.24
CA ASN A 156 18.04 23.04 16.01
C ASN A 156 17.55 21.88 15.14
N ARG A 157 18.30 20.77 15.16
CA ARG A 157 17.92 19.52 14.49
C ARG A 157 17.73 18.43 15.54
N THR A 158 16.51 17.90 15.64
CA THR A 158 16.12 16.90 16.64
C THR A 158 15.28 15.80 16.00
N LEU A 159 14.98 14.72 16.72
CA LEU A 159 14.02 13.71 16.26
C LEU A 159 12.63 14.33 16.08
N LEU A 160 11.87 13.83 15.11
CA LEU A 160 10.49 14.27 14.85
C LEU A 160 9.62 14.21 16.12
N SER A 161 9.81 13.16 16.94
CA SER A 161 9.10 12.95 18.20
C SER A 161 9.43 13.98 19.30
N ALA A 162 10.55 14.68 19.19
CA ALA A 162 10.97 15.71 20.13
C ALA A 162 10.33 17.08 19.84
N LEU A 163 9.61 17.22 18.72
CA LEU A 163 8.89 18.46 18.44
C LEU A 163 7.70 18.64 19.39
N PRO A 164 7.41 19.89 19.81
CA PRO A 164 6.21 20.21 20.56
C PRO A 164 4.93 19.74 19.85
N LYS A 165 4.16 18.89 20.53
CA LYS A 165 2.91 18.29 20.03
C LYS A 165 1.78 19.30 19.78
N ASN A 166 1.80 20.41 20.53
CA ASN A 166 0.77 21.45 20.47
C ASN A 166 1.14 22.60 19.52
N ALA A 167 2.25 22.50 18.78
CA ALA A 167 2.71 23.52 17.86
C ALA A 167 2.45 23.13 16.40
N ALA A 168 2.27 24.16 15.57
CA ALA A 168 2.23 24.03 14.11
C ALA A 168 3.59 24.39 13.49
N PHE A 169 3.99 23.62 12.50
CA PHE A 169 5.24 23.78 11.75
C PHE A 169 4.95 23.95 10.26
N ALA A 170 5.54 24.96 9.65
CA ALA A 170 5.41 25.21 8.22
C ALA A 170 6.39 24.31 7.45
N ALA A 171 5.89 23.53 6.50
CA ALA A 171 6.65 22.57 5.71
C ALA A 171 6.43 22.80 4.20
N ASP A 172 7.46 22.50 3.39
CA ASP A 172 7.35 22.52 1.94
C ASP A 172 6.54 21.30 1.42
N GLU A 173 6.17 21.31 0.13
CA GLU A 173 5.38 20.21 -0.46
C GLU A 173 6.06 18.84 -0.34
N SER A 174 7.40 18.78 -0.41
CA SER A 174 8.14 17.53 -0.27
C SER A 174 8.03 16.99 1.15
N ASP A 175 8.20 17.84 2.16
CA ASP A 175 8.06 17.48 3.56
C ASP A 175 6.62 17.09 3.89
N LEU A 176 5.61 17.79 3.35
CA LEU A 176 4.20 17.43 3.51
C LEU A 176 3.89 16.06 2.91
N ALA A 177 4.41 15.75 1.72
CA ALA A 177 4.28 14.43 1.10
C ALA A 177 4.96 13.34 1.93
N LEU A 178 6.14 13.63 2.50
CA LEU A 178 6.81 12.74 3.45
C LEU A 178 5.93 12.49 4.69
N ILE A 179 5.37 13.53 5.32
CA ILE A 179 4.50 13.38 6.51
C ILE A 179 3.29 12.51 6.21
N GLU A 180 2.66 12.69 5.05
CA GLU A 180 1.53 11.85 4.63
C GLU A 180 1.96 10.39 4.48
N GLY A 181 3.08 10.12 3.81
CA GLY A 181 3.64 8.77 3.70
C GLY A 181 4.02 8.15 5.05
N LEU A 182 4.52 8.95 5.99
CA LEU A 182 4.90 8.52 7.33
C LEU A 182 3.70 8.09 8.19
N ARG A 183 2.46 8.43 7.82
CA ARG A 183 1.25 7.96 8.54
C ARG A 183 1.12 6.43 8.57
N ALA A 184 1.71 5.74 7.60
CA ALA A 184 1.81 4.28 7.61
C ALA A 184 2.75 3.73 8.71
N PHE A 185 3.50 4.61 9.40
CA PHE A 185 4.51 4.31 10.40
C PHE A 185 4.27 5.10 11.71
N PRO A 186 3.18 4.83 12.45
CA PRO A 186 2.81 5.60 13.64
C PRO A 186 3.91 5.64 14.71
N ALA A 187 4.78 4.62 14.79
CA ALA A 187 5.92 4.58 15.69
C ALA A 187 6.93 5.73 15.47
N ILE A 188 7.02 6.28 14.25
CA ILE A 188 7.90 7.42 13.93
C ILE A 188 7.44 8.68 14.66
N PHE A 189 6.14 8.93 14.78
CA PHE A 189 5.64 10.09 15.51
C PHE A 189 5.84 9.96 17.03
N ALA A 190 5.85 8.73 17.54
CA ALA A 190 6.09 8.46 18.96
C ALA A 190 7.57 8.51 19.35
N SER A 191 8.47 8.00 18.50
CA SER A 191 9.88 7.77 18.87
C SER A 191 10.90 8.42 17.93
N GLY A 192 10.47 8.99 16.80
CA GLY A 192 11.33 9.52 15.75
C GLY A 192 11.87 8.44 14.83
N MET A 193 11.58 7.16 15.10
CA MET A 193 12.16 6.01 14.40
C MET A 193 11.13 4.89 14.25
N ALA A 194 11.27 4.07 13.20
CA ALA A 194 10.48 2.86 13.07
C ALA A 194 11.19 1.79 12.24
N LEU A 195 10.94 0.53 12.61
CA LEU A 195 11.31 -0.60 11.80
C LEU A 195 10.23 -0.83 10.73
N SER A 196 10.63 -0.74 9.46
CA SER A 196 9.77 -1.00 8.31
C SER A 196 10.02 -2.39 7.73
N SER A 197 8.96 -3.06 7.29
CA SER A 197 9.11 -4.20 6.38
C SER A 197 9.55 -3.72 4.99
N ARG A 198 10.02 -4.65 4.14
CA ARG A 198 10.31 -4.35 2.72
C ARG A 198 9.10 -3.78 1.99
N ASP A 199 7.92 -4.37 2.18
CA ASP A 199 6.69 -3.95 1.51
C ASP A 199 6.27 -2.53 1.92
N ALA A 200 6.27 -2.26 3.22
CA ALA A 200 5.93 -0.93 3.73
C ALA A 200 6.93 0.13 3.24
N PHE A 201 8.23 -0.21 3.19
CA PHE A 201 9.25 0.70 2.66
C PHE A 201 9.04 1.01 1.18
N LEU A 202 8.75 0.01 0.35
CA LEU A 202 8.49 0.21 -1.08
C LEU A 202 7.25 1.07 -1.33
N ARG A 203 6.21 0.94 -0.50
CA ARG A 203 5.01 1.79 -0.55
C ARG A 203 5.28 3.24 -0.16
N LEU A 204 6.34 3.50 0.61
CA LEU A 204 6.73 4.84 1.00
C LEU A 204 7.48 5.57 -0.13
N LEU A 205 8.29 4.86 -0.94
CA LEU A 205 9.14 5.46 -1.98
C LEU A 205 8.40 6.43 -2.94
N PRO A 206 7.17 6.16 -3.43
CA PRO A 206 6.45 7.11 -4.26
C PRO A 206 6.26 8.50 -3.62
N SER A 207 5.98 8.55 -2.31
CA SER A 207 5.82 9.81 -1.55
C SER A 207 7.12 10.58 -1.34
N LEU A 208 8.26 9.96 -1.66
CA LEU A 208 9.60 10.49 -1.43
C LEU A 208 10.28 10.97 -2.73
N GLN A 209 9.59 10.89 -3.86
CA GLN A 209 10.16 11.29 -5.15
C GLN A 209 10.66 12.73 -5.11
N ASN A 210 11.90 12.93 -5.55
CA ASN A 210 12.59 14.23 -5.58
C ASN A 210 12.78 14.90 -4.21
N HIS A 211 12.51 14.19 -3.10
CA HIS A 211 12.63 14.76 -1.77
C HIS A 211 14.09 15.16 -1.47
N PRO A 212 14.35 16.42 -1.06
CA PRO A 212 15.71 16.96 -1.04
C PRO A 212 16.52 16.56 0.20
N ARG A 213 15.96 15.81 1.15
CA ARG A 213 16.59 15.54 2.46
C ARG A 213 16.49 14.07 2.86
N ILE A 214 16.85 13.18 1.95
CA ILE A 214 16.95 11.73 2.21
C ILE A 214 18.41 11.32 2.20
N THR A 215 18.83 10.52 3.18
CA THR A 215 20.23 10.10 3.33
C THR A 215 20.36 8.64 3.76
N PHE A 216 21.45 7.97 3.38
CA PHE A 216 21.97 6.79 4.06
C PHE A 216 22.86 7.25 5.22
N GLY A 217 22.51 6.87 6.44
CA GLY A 217 23.09 7.47 7.64
C GLY A 217 22.89 8.99 7.64
N LYS A 218 23.81 9.75 8.24
CA LYS A 218 23.69 11.21 8.36
C LYS A 218 24.34 12.02 7.23
N ALA A 219 25.09 11.38 6.35
CA ALA A 219 25.99 12.10 5.43
C ALA A 219 25.73 11.81 3.95
N VAL A 220 25.38 10.57 3.59
CA VAL A 220 25.33 10.15 2.19
C VAL A 220 23.94 10.44 1.64
N ARG A 221 23.81 11.44 0.77
CA ARG A 221 22.53 11.82 0.16
C ARG A 221 21.98 10.70 -0.72
N VAL A 222 20.67 10.54 -0.72
CA VAL A 222 19.93 9.58 -1.53
C VAL A 222 18.90 10.31 -2.36
N THR A 223 18.79 9.93 -3.62
CA THR A 223 17.78 10.44 -4.54
C THR A 223 16.72 9.37 -4.76
N ILE A 224 15.45 9.74 -4.72
CA ILE A 224 14.35 8.89 -5.15
C ILE A 224 13.85 9.51 -6.45
N SER A 225 14.13 8.84 -7.56
CA SER A 225 13.83 9.34 -8.89
C SER A 225 12.33 9.30 -9.16
N SER A 226 11.80 10.37 -9.75
CA SER A 226 10.46 10.35 -10.36
C SER A 226 10.45 9.72 -11.75
N VAL A 227 11.63 9.45 -12.33
CA VAL A 227 11.76 8.81 -13.64
C VAL A 227 11.72 7.29 -13.47
N ALA A 228 10.93 6.62 -14.29
CA ALA A 228 10.92 5.16 -14.35
C ALA A 228 11.82 4.64 -15.47
N VAL A 229 12.59 3.58 -15.17
CA VAL A 229 13.40 2.88 -16.16
C VAL A 229 12.64 1.65 -16.66
N ARG A 230 12.58 1.49 -17.98
CA ARG A 230 11.97 0.29 -18.59
C ARG A 230 13.02 -0.82 -18.73
N PRO A 231 12.71 -2.05 -18.29
CA PRO A 231 13.60 -3.19 -18.51
C PRO A 231 13.77 -3.47 -19.99
N LYS A 232 15.00 -3.76 -20.44
CA LYS A 232 15.20 -4.41 -21.73
C LYS A 232 14.78 -5.87 -21.58
N LEU A 233 13.88 -6.34 -22.43
CA LEU A 233 13.43 -7.74 -22.44
C LEU A 233 14.20 -8.50 -23.52
N GLU A 234 14.72 -9.67 -23.15
CA GLU A 234 15.23 -10.68 -24.07
C GLU A 234 14.13 -11.71 -24.28
N ILE A 235 13.77 -11.91 -25.55
CA ILE A 235 12.72 -12.83 -25.97
C ILE A 235 13.39 -13.95 -26.76
N GLU A 236 13.21 -15.18 -26.29
CA GLU A 236 13.76 -16.38 -26.91
C GLU A 236 12.61 -17.31 -27.31
N GLN A 237 12.58 -17.70 -28.57
CA GLN A 237 11.59 -18.66 -29.08
C GLN A 237 12.13 -20.08 -28.86
N CYS A 238 11.39 -20.86 -28.07
CA CYS A 238 11.75 -22.23 -27.75
C CYS A 238 11.44 -23.16 -28.94
N ALA A 239 12.22 -24.24 -29.08
CA ALA A 239 12.05 -25.23 -30.15
C ALA A 239 10.66 -25.91 -30.17
N ASN A 240 9.93 -25.90 -29.05
CA ASN A 240 8.57 -26.40 -28.93
C ASN A 240 7.48 -25.35 -29.31
N GLY A 241 7.87 -24.20 -29.86
CA GLY A 241 6.96 -23.09 -30.17
C GLY A 241 6.61 -22.20 -28.97
N GLY A 242 7.14 -22.49 -27.77
CA GLY A 242 7.00 -21.61 -26.61
C GLY A 242 7.83 -20.33 -26.72
N ILE A 243 7.52 -19.34 -25.90
CA ILE A 243 8.26 -18.07 -25.82
C ILE A 243 8.75 -17.88 -24.38
N THR A 244 10.05 -17.66 -24.23
CA THR A 244 10.67 -17.27 -22.97
C THR A 244 10.97 -15.78 -23.00
N VAL A 245 10.48 -15.04 -22.01
CA VAL A 245 10.76 -13.60 -21.85
C VAL A 245 11.55 -13.39 -20.56
N LYS A 246 12.74 -12.80 -20.67
CA LYS A 246 13.62 -12.48 -19.53
C LYS A 246 13.92 -10.99 -19.51
N ALA A 247 13.86 -10.36 -18.34
CA ALA A 247 14.38 -9.00 -18.20
C ALA A 247 15.91 -9.06 -18.10
N LYS A 248 16.60 -8.29 -18.96
CA LYS A 248 18.06 -8.20 -18.94
C LYS A 248 18.50 -7.51 -17.64
N PRO A 249 19.35 -8.14 -16.83
CA PRO A 249 19.82 -7.54 -15.59
C PRO A 249 20.64 -6.29 -15.88
N MET A 250 20.40 -5.21 -15.13
CA MET A 250 21.23 -4.01 -15.21
C MET A 250 22.44 -4.15 -14.27
N PRO A 251 23.68 -3.96 -14.78
CA PRO A 251 24.88 -4.12 -13.97
C PRO A 251 24.92 -3.11 -12.83
N ASN A 252 25.47 -3.51 -11.68
CA ASN A 252 25.61 -2.67 -10.48
C ASN A 252 24.29 -2.09 -9.94
N THR A 253 23.19 -2.82 -10.10
CA THR A 253 21.89 -2.46 -9.55
C THR A 253 21.37 -3.54 -8.61
N MET A 254 20.67 -3.13 -7.55
CA MET A 254 19.96 -4.04 -6.67
C MET A 254 18.45 -3.91 -6.93
N LEU A 255 17.82 -5.00 -7.36
CA LEU A 255 16.37 -5.06 -7.55
C LEU A 255 15.65 -5.18 -6.20
N LEU A 256 14.75 -4.25 -5.94
CA LEU A 256 13.87 -4.19 -4.78
C LEU A 256 12.46 -4.36 -5.29
N TRP A 257 11.76 -5.39 -4.86
CA TRP A 257 10.42 -5.65 -5.38
C TRP A 257 9.50 -6.23 -4.33
N ASN A 258 8.21 -5.99 -4.52
CA ASN A 258 7.11 -6.67 -3.85
C ASN A 258 6.07 -7.09 -4.91
N ALA A 259 4.86 -7.44 -4.48
CA ALA A 259 3.80 -7.88 -5.39
C ALA A 259 3.29 -6.79 -6.36
N THR A 260 3.50 -5.50 -6.06
CA THR A 260 2.90 -4.38 -6.80
C THR A 260 3.91 -3.46 -7.46
N ASP A 261 5.13 -3.41 -6.94
CA ASP A 261 6.14 -2.43 -7.28
C ASP A 261 7.51 -3.08 -7.40
N ALA A 262 8.27 -2.58 -8.37
CA ALA A 262 9.67 -2.89 -8.54
C ALA A 262 10.46 -1.58 -8.63
N TRP A 263 11.57 -1.54 -7.91
CA TRP A 263 12.49 -0.43 -7.82
C TRP A 263 13.91 -0.97 -7.95
N LEU A 264 14.81 -0.14 -8.43
CA LEU A 264 16.23 -0.42 -8.46
C LEU A 264 16.93 0.55 -7.53
N LEU A 265 17.85 0.04 -6.73
CA LEU A 265 18.87 0.87 -6.10
C LEU A 265 20.13 0.81 -6.96
N GLN A 266 20.51 1.95 -7.53
CA GLN A 266 21.77 2.12 -8.26
C GLN A 266 22.59 3.20 -7.56
N LYS A 267 23.73 2.82 -6.98
CA LYS A 267 24.57 3.71 -6.14
C LYS A 267 23.77 4.32 -4.99
N GLN A 268 23.31 5.56 -5.14
CA GLN A 268 22.56 6.34 -4.14
C GLN A 268 21.19 6.78 -4.69
N GLU A 269 20.73 6.18 -5.78
CA GLU A 269 19.47 6.51 -6.43
C GLU A 269 18.51 5.32 -6.42
N PHE A 270 17.30 5.55 -5.91
CA PHE A 270 16.17 4.66 -6.08
C PHE A 270 15.41 5.05 -7.34
N VAL A 271 15.28 4.13 -8.29
CA VAL A 271 14.62 4.38 -9.57
C VAL A 271 13.52 3.35 -9.76
N ARG A 272 12.33 3.79 -10.17
CA ARG A 272 11.24 2.85 -10.43
C ARG A 272 11.60 1.94 -11.61
N TYR A 273 11.39 0.64 -11.48
CA TYR A 273 11.75 -0.34 -12.50
C TYR A 273 10.50 -0.90 -13.17
N GLY A 274 10.20 -0.33 -14.33
CA GLY A 274 8.95 -0.52 -15.04
C GLY A 274 7.84 0.38 -14.49
N GLU A 275 6.87 0.67 -15.36
CA GLU A 275 5.55 1.15 -15.00
C GLU A 275 4.56 0.22 -15.68
N ALA A 276 3.58 -0.29 -14.95
CA ALA A 276 2.60 -1.23 -15.47
C ALA A 276 3.26 -2.41 -16.21
N LEU A 277 4.18 -3.13 -15.54
CA LEU A 277 4.48 -4.48 -16.01
C LEU A 277 3.14 -5.22 -16.05
N PRO A 278 2.69 -5.72 -17.22
CA PRO A 278 1.43 -6.46 -17.27
C PRO A 278 1.55 -7.56 -16.24
N ALA A 279 0.55 -7.66 -15.36
CA ALA A 279 0.47 -8.74 -14.39
C ALA A 279 0.54 -10.06 -15.18
N GLY A 280 1.74 -10.62 -15.26
CA GLY A 280 1.98 -11.91 -15.88
C GLY A 280 1.28 -12.93 -15.01
N ALA A 281 0.12 -13.40 -15.47
CA ALA A 281 -0.48 -14.59 -14.92
C ALA A 281 0.55 -15.71 -15.10
N ALA A 282 1.05 -16.24 -13.99
CA ALA A 282 1.70 -17.53 -14.01
C ALA A 282 0.66 -18.55 -14.52
N HIS A 283 0.94 -19.14 -15.68
CA HIS A 283 0.29 -20.38 -16.10
C HIS A 283 0.81 -21.54 -15.24
#